data_AF-A0A0W0HC22-F1
#
_entry.id   AF-A0A0W0HC22-F1
#
_cell.length_a   1.000
_cell.length_b   1.000
_cell.length_c   1.000
_cell.angle_alpha   90.00
_cell.angle_beta   90.00
_cell.angle_gamma   90.00
#
_symmetry.space_group_name_H-M   'P 1'
#
loop_
_entity.id
_entity.type
_entity.pdbx_description
1 polymer ?
#
loop_
_entity_poly.entity_id
_entity_poly.type
_entity_poly.pdbx_seq_one_letter_code
_entity_poly.pdbx_strand_id
1 'polypeptide(L)'
;MLPALWVAKTGLAAQDTNLTTISNNLANVSTTGFKRDRAEFQDLLYQIKRQPGAQSTQDSELPSGLQLGTGVQIVGTQKNFSAGNLQQTNQPLDMAINGRGFFQILQPDGTTSYTRDGTFHLDSNGQIVTANGFALEPAVVVPADAKTFTVGTDGTVSITVAGNPASQVIGNLQTADFINPAGLQAMGNNLFLETASSGAPQIGTPGLNGFGTTLQQTLETSNVSTVEEMVNMITTQRAYEMNSKVISTADQMLSFVTQNL
;
A
#
# COMPACT_ATOMS: atom_id res chain seq x y z
N MET A 1 -2.11 38.68 8.48
CA MET A 1 -3.23 37.78 8.18
C MET A 1 -2.95 36.81 7.03
N LEU A 2 -2.28 37.22 5.95
CA LEU A 2 -1.86 36.32 4.85
C LEU A 2 -1.14 35.02 5.29
N PRO A 3 -0.20 35.02 6.27
CA PRO A 3 0.50 33.79 6.67
C PRO A 3 -0.44 32.74 7.28
N ALA A 4 -1.45 33.17 8.04
CA ALA A 4 -2.42 32.27 8.65
C ALA A 4 -3.31 31.59 7.59
N LEU A 5 -3.66 32.31 6.52
CA LEU A 5 -4.40 31.76 5.38
C LEU A 5 -3.56 30.72 4.61
N TRP A 6 -2.26 30.95 4.43
CA TRP A 6 -1.37 29.97 3.80
C TRP A 6 -1.21 28.69 4.64
N VAL A 7 -1.01 28.84 5.96
CA VAL A 7 -0.97 27.70 6.89
C VAL A 7 -2.28 26.91 6.84
N ALA A 8 -3.43 27.59 6.90
CA ALA A 8 -4.74 26.95 6.81
C ALA A 8 -4.97 26.25 5.45
N LYS A 9 -4.54 26.87 4.34
CA LYS A 9 -4.63 26.27 2.99
C LYS A 9 -3.81 24.99 2.88
N THR A 10 -2.56 25.01 3.35
CA THR A 10 -1.70 23.82 3.33
C THR A 10 -2.26 22.70 4.22
N GLY A 11 -2.81 23.06 5.39
CA GLY A 11 -3.54 22.13 6.25
C GLY A 11 -4.77 21.51 5.58
N LEU A 12 -5.62 22.31 4.92
CA LEU A 12 -6.78 21.79 4.18
C LEU A 12 -6.38 20.87 3.04
N ALA A 13 -5.38 21.26 2.24
CA ALA A 13 -4.90 20.42 1.14
C ALA A 13 -4.37 19.08 1.65
N ALA A 14 -3.58 19.09 2.74
CA ALA A 14 -3.07 17.87 3.36
C ALA A 14 -4.21 16.98 3.91
N GLN A 15 -5.23 17.57 4.56
CA GLN A 15 -6.37 16.79 5.03
C GLN A 15 -7.22 16.21 3.89
N ASP A 16 -7.38 16.93 2.78
CA ASP A 16 -8.11 16.45 1.59
C ASP A 16 -7.44 15.21 0.96
N THR A 17 -6.12 15.26 0.81
CA THR A 17 -5.32 14.10 0.36
C THR A 17 -5.37 12.93 1.34
N ASN A 18 -5.40 13.20 2.65
CA ASN A 18 -5.56 12.16 3.67
C ASN A 18 -6.97 11.53 3.61
N LEU A 19 -8.02 12.33 3.46
CA LEU A 19 -9.39 11.84 3.23
C LEU A 19 -9.47 10.97 1.98
N THR A 20 -8.82 11.39 0.89
CA THR A 20 -8.76 10.61 -0.35
C THR A 20 -8.08 9.26 -0.13
N THR A 21 -6.98 9.24 0.65
CA THR A 21 -6.24 8.01 0.97
C THR A 21 -7.09 7.05 1.82
N ILE A 22 -7.73 7.56 2.88
CA ILE A 22 -8.63 6.77 3.74
C ILE A 22 -9.82 6.23 2.94
N SER A 23 -10.39 7.05 2.04
CA SER A 23 -11.50 6.65 1.18
C SER A 23 -11.09 5.53 0.22
N ASN A 24 -9.87 5.60 -0.34
CA ASN A 24 -9.34 4.55 -1.19
C ASN A 24 -9.11 3.24 -0.42
N ASN A 25 -8.58 3.32 0.81
CA ASN A 25 -8.42 2.15 1.68
C ASN A 25 -9.78 1.49 1.96
N LEU A 26 -10.78 2.27 2.33
CA LEU A 26 -12.12 1.78 2.64
C LEU A 26 -12.79 1.13 1.42
N ALA A 27 -12.62 1.70 0.23
CA ALA A 27 -13.15 1.14 -1.01
C ALA A 27 -12.51 -0.22 -1.36
N ASN A 28 -11.23 -0.40 -1.03
CA ASN A 28 -10.47 -1.61 -1.32
C ASN A 28 -10.39 -2.62 -0.16
N VAL A 29 -11.29 -2.53 0.82
CA VAL A 29 -11.29 -3.46 1.95
C VAL A 29 -11.63 -4.90 1.55
N SER A 30 -12.43 -5.07 0.51
CA SER A 30 -12.81 -6.40 -0.03
C SER A 30 -11.86 -6.90 -1.12
N THR A 31 -10.90 -6.07 -1.53
CA THR A 31 -9.94 -6.42 -2.59
C THR A 31 -8.89 -7.38 -2.04
N THR A 32 -8.69 -8.52 -2.70
CA THR A 32 -7.69 -9.54 -2.33
C THR A 32 -6.28 -9.00 -2.55
N GLY A 33 -5.37 -9.28 -1.61
CA GLY A 33 -3.98 -8.83 -1.69
C GLY A 33 -3.77 -7.30 -1.58
N PHE A 34 -4.82 -6.50 -1.32
CA PHE A 34 -4.68 -5.05 -1.19
C PHE A 34 -3.89 -4.65 0.06
N LYS A 35 -3.03 -3.65 -0.10
CA LYS A 35 -2.19 -3.08 0.96
C LYS A 35 -2.58 -1.63 1.20
N ARG A 36 -3.00 -1.37 2.44
CA ARG A 36 -3.34 -0.06 3.01
C ARG A 36 -2.30 0.99 2.68
N ASP A 37 -2.76 2.13 2.19
CA ASP A 37 -1.98 3.34 1.99
C ASP A 37 -2.05 4.22 3.25
N ARG A 38 -0.92 4.84 3.60
CA ARG A 38 -0.84 5.85 4.66
C ARG A 38 -0.22 7.13 4.12
N ALA A 39 -0.90 8.26 4.35
CA ALA A 39 -0.34 9.58 4.12
C ALA A 39 0.65 9.94 5.23
N GLU A 40 1.87 10.34 4.85
CA GLU A 40 2.89 10.82 5.79
C GLU A 40 2.97 12.36 5.75
N PHE A 41 2.72 12.97 6.91
CA PHE A 41 2.73 14.42 7.10
C PHE A 41 4.11 14.90 7.54
N GLN A 42 4.53 16.04 7.00
CA GLN A 42 5.73 16.74 7.44
C GLN A 42 5.44 18.23 7.61
N ASP A 43 6.08 18.85 8.60
CA ASP A 43 6.04 20.30 8.77
C ASP A 43 6.83 21.01 7.66
N LEU A 44 6.41 22.24 7.35
CA LEU A 44 7.13 23.12 6.44
C LEU A 44 8.17 23.95 7.19
N LEU A 45 9.15 24.50 6.46
CA LEU A 45 10.27 25.25 7.04
C LEU A 45 9.80 26.37 7.98
N TYR A 46 10.51 26.54 9.09
CA TYR A 46 10.19 27.56 10.07
C TYR A 46 10.76 28.92 9.64
N GLN A 47 9.94 29.98 9.73
CA GLN A 47 10.42 31.34 9.59
C GLN A 47 10.99 31.82 10.93
N ILE A 48 12.31 31.88 11.02
CA ILE A 48 13.03 32.37 12.20
C ILE A 48 13.07 33.89 12.12
N LYS A 49 12.23 34.57 12.91
CA LYS A 49 12.23 36.04 13.03
C LYS A 49 13.20 36.53 14.12
N ARG A 50 13.41 35.73 15.16
CA ARG A 50 14.45 35.94 16.17
C ARG A 50 15.05 34.60 16.50
N GLN A 51 16.37 34.49 16.35
CA GLN A 51 17.08 33.27 16.69
C GLN A 51 17.13 33.12 18.22
N PRO A 52 16.79 31.94 18.77
CA PRO A 52 17.02 31.66 20.19
C PRO A 52 18.51 31.88 20.50
N GLY A 53 18.83 32.58 21.59
CA GLY A 53 20.22 32.89 21.96
C GLY A 53 20.83 34.12 21.28
N ALA A 54 20.06 34.92 20.54
CA ALA A 54 20.55 36.23 20.07
C ALA A 54 20.69 37.23 21.24
N GLN A 55 21.79 37.98 21.29
CA GLN A 55 22.01 39.04 22.29
C GLN A 55 21.01 40.19 22.08
N SER A 56 20.20 40.50 23.10
CA SER A 56 19.30 41.65 23.11
C SER A 56 19.98 42.92 23.65
N THR A 57 21.04 42.77 24.44
CA THR A 57 21.86 43.83 25.05
C THR A 57 23.23 43.23 25.37
N GLN A 58 24.22 44.07 25.73
CA GLN A 58 25.60 43.63 26.00
C GLN A 58 25.73 42.54 27.09
N ASP A 59 24.72 42.38 27.95
CA ASP A 59 24.65 41.39 29.05
C ASP A 59 23.36 40.52 29.07
N SER A 60 22.50 40.55 28.03
CA SER A 60 21.22 39.81 28.05
C SER A 60 21.00 39.02 26.77
N GLU A 61 20.93 37.70 26.90
CA GLU A 61 20.51 36.77 25.84
C GLU A 61 19.00 36.60 25.85
N LEU A 62 18.41 36.45 24.65
CA LEU A 62 17.00 36.15 24.51
C LEU A 62 16.74 34.68 24.87
N PRO A 63 15.94 34.39 25.91
CA PRO A 63 15.69 33.02 26.36
C PRO A 63 14.77 32.24 25.41
N SER A 64 14.01 32.91 24.54
CA SER A 64 13.21 32.26 23.50
C SER A 64 13.34 32.98 22.15
N GLY A 65 13.49 32.20 21.08
CA GLY A 65 13.40 32.69 19.71
C GLY A 65 11.95 32.83 19.26
N LEU A 66 11.73 33.62 18.20
CA LEU A 66 10.46 33.70 17.51
C LEU A 66 10.56 32.87 16.24
N GLN A 67 10.04 31.64 16.28
CA GLN A 67 9.97 30.73 15.15
C GLN A 67 8.51 30.53 14.76
N LEU A 68 8.16 30.84 13.52
CA LEU A 68 6.82 30.66 12.99
C LEU A 68 6.79 29.47 12.03
N GLY A 69 5.98 28.46 12.31
CA GLY A 69 5.75 27.36 11.37
C GLY A 69 5.00 27.85 10.13
N THR A 70 5.39 27.37 8.95
CA THR A 70 4.79 27.80 7.67
C THR A 70 3.69 26.85 7.16
N GLY A 71 3.36 25.81 7.92
CA GLY A 71 2.26 24.89 7.62
C GLY A 71 2.72 23.44 7.60
N VAL A 72 1.97 22.62 6.87
CA VAL A 72 2.21 21.17 6.73
C VAL A 72 2.12 20.75 5.27
N GLN A 73 2.83 19.71 4.89
CA GLN A 73 2.76 19.10 3.57
C GLN A 73 2.72 17.57 3.69
N ILE A 74 2.24 16.91 2.65
CA ILE A 74 2.35 15.46 2.52
C ILE A 74 3.60 15.15 1.70
N VAL A 75 4.46 14.31 2.25
CA VAL A 75 5.71 13.87 1.60
C VAL A 75 5.44 12.77 0.59
N GLY A 76 4.45 11.93 0.87
CA GLY A 76 3.99 10.87 -0.01
C GLY A 76 2.95 9.98 0.66
N THR A 77 2.47 9.01 -0.12
CA THR A 77 1.68 7.89 0.39
C THR A 77 2.56 6.65 0.42
N GLN A 78 2.59 5.97 1.57
CA GLN A 78 3.36 4.74 1.73
C GLN A 78 2.40 3.55 1.87
N LYS A 79 2.65 2.49 1.09
CA LYS A 79 1.97 1.21 1.25
C LYS A 79 2.51 0.46 2.46
N ASN A 80 1.60 -0.03 3.29
CA ASN A 80 1.92 -0.92 4.39
C ASN A 80 1.77 -2.39 3.95
N PHE A 81 2.88 -3.10 3.86
CA PHE A 81 2.94 -4.50 3.41
C PHE A 81 2.75 -5.53 4.53
N SER A 82 2.21 -5.14 5.70
CA SER A 82 1.77 -6.10 6.71
C SER A 82 0.80 -7.12 6.13
N ALA A 83 0.90 -8.37 6.58
CA ALA A 83 0.02 -9.45 6.15
C ALA A 83 -1.44 -9.14 6.52
N GLY A 84 -2.35 -9.41 5.59
CA GLY A 84 -3.79 -9.35 5.84
C GLY A 84 -4.29 -10.61 6.56
N ASN A 85 -5.61 -10.70 6.71
CA ASN A 85 -6.21 -11.95 7.18
C ASN A 85 -6.20 -12.99 6.05
N LEU A 86 -6.12 -14.26 6.40
CA LEU A 86 -6.18 -15.36 5.43
C LEU A 86 -7.59 -15.96 5.45
N GLN A 87 -8.26 -15.95 4.31
CA GLN A 87 -9.61 -16.49 4.17
C GLN A 87 -9.58 -17.74 3.28
N GLN A 88 -10.05 -18.86 3.81
CA GLN A 88 -10.18 -20.09 3.05
C GLN A 88 -11.37 -20.01 2.09
N THR A 89 -11.12 -20.15 0.79
CA THR A 89 -12.12 -20.09 -0.29
C THR A 89 -12.53 -21.46 -0.80
N ASN A 90 -11.78 -22.51 -0.48
CA ASN A 90 -11.96 -23.88 -0.98
C ASN A 90 -11.84 -24.04 -2.50
N GLN A 91 -11.33 -23.03 -3.22
CA GLN A 91 -11.01 -23.18 -4.65
C GLN A 91 -9.58 -23.68 -4.84
N PRO A 92 -9.34 -24.69 -5.69
CA PRO A 92 -8.02 -25.30 -5.82
C PRO A 92 -6.96 -24.36 -6.42
N LEU A 93 -7.36 -23.37 -7.23
CA LEU A 93 -6.45 -22.43 -7.87
C LEU A 93 -6.14 -21.20 -7.02
N ASP A 94 -6.92 -20.95 -5.97
CA ASP A 94 -6.68 -19.85 -5.05
C ASP A 94 -5.46 -20.15 -4.17
N MET A 95 -4.52 -19.22 -4.10
CA MET A 95 -3.28 -19.39 -3.36
C MET A 95 -2.92 -18.13 -2.58
N ALA A 96 -2.59 -18.26 -1.30
CA ALA A 96 -2.11 -17.16 -0.48
C ALA A 96 -0.65 -17.41 -0.04
N ILE A 97 0.10 -16.33 0.18
CA ILE A 97 1.44 -16.40 0.77
C ILE A 97 1.32 -16.02 2.23
N ASN A 98 1.59 -16.96 3.14
CA ASN A 98 1.68 -16.68 4.56
C ASN A 98 3.10 -16.25 4.92
N GLY A 99 3.31 -14.94 5.05
CA GLY A 99 4.61 -14.34 5.37
C GLY A 99 5.09 -13.39 4.28
N ARG A 100 6.42 -13.31 4.10
CA ARG A 100 7.08 -12.45 3.11
C ARG A 100 7.11 -13.13 1.73
N GLY A 101 7.17 -12.33 0.66
CA GLY A 101 7.19 -12.84 -0.72
C GLY A 101 5.97 -12.41 -1.54
N PHE A 102 6.16 -12.29 -2.85
CA PHE A 102 5.16 -11.91 -3.83
C PHE A 102 5.10 -12.97 -4.93
N PHE A 103 3.92 -13.16 -5.52
CA PHE A 103 3.78 -13.92 -6.76
C PHE A 103 4.35 -13.12 -7.91
N GLN A 104 5.03 -13.80 -8.82
CA GLN A 104 5.61 -13.21 -10.02
C GLN A 104 4.67 -13.47 -11.19
N ILE A 105 4.35 -12.43 -11.94
CA ILE A 105 3.43 -12.46 -13.05
C ILE A 105 4.16 -11.91 -14.27
N LEU A 106 4.10 -12.64 -15.37
CA LEU A 106 4.62 -12.19 -16.65
C LEU A 106 3.53 -11.39 -17.38
N GLN A 107 3.80 -10.12 -17.62
CA GLN A 107 2.96 -9.29 -18.48
C GLN A 107 3.14 -9.68 -19.96
N PRO A 108 2.18 -9.33 -20.84
CA PRO A 108 2.25 -9.65 -22.27
C PRO A 108 3.39 -8.93 -23.00
N ASP A 109 3.93 -7.86 -22.40
CA ASP A 109 5.11 -7.12 -22.89
C ASP A 109 6.44 -7.81 -22.52
N GLY A 110 6.40 -8.90 -21.74
CA GLY A 110 7.56 -9.64 -21.25
C GLY A 110 8.14 -9.09 -19.95
N THR A 111 7.53 -8.07 -19.33
CA THR A 111 7.98 -7.55 -18.03
C THR A 111 7.42 -8.38 -16.88
N THR A 112 8.24 -8.63 -15.85
CA THR A 112 7.80 -9.31 -14.63
C THR A 112 7.21 -8.30 -13.67
N SER A 113 5.98 -8.57 -13.24
CA SER A 113 5.26 -7.84 -12.19
C SER A 113 5.06 -8.71 -10.98
N TYR A 114 4.76 -8.07 -9.86
CA TYR A 114 4.64 -8.74 -8.58
C TYR A 114 3.25 -8.51 -8.00
N THR A 115 2.66 -9.51 -7.37
CA THR A 115 1.38 -9.37 -6.69
C THR A 115 1.30 -10.14 -5.38
N ARG A 116 0.38 -9.72 -4.53
CA ARG A 116 -0.11 -10.49 -3.38
C ARG A 116 -1.47 -11.12 -3.64
N ASP A 117 -2.07 -10.81 -4.78
CA ASP A 117 -3.34 -11.38 -5.16
C ASP A 117 -3.16 -12.85 -5.55
N GLY A 118 -3.97 -13.69 -4.93
CA GLY A 118 -3.94 -15.13 -5.04
C GLY A 118 -4.97 -15.72 -6.00
N THR A 119 -5.73 -14.85 -6.68
CA THR A 119 -6.86 -15.25 -7.52
C THR A 119 -6.40 -15.67 -8.90
N PHE A 120 -6.16 -16.97 -9.06
CA PHE A 120 -5.70 -17.55 -10.32
C PHE A 120 -6.79 -18.37 -11.01
N HIS A 121 -6.73 -18.35 -12.34
CA HIS A 121 -7.62 -19.04 -13.25
C HIS A 121 -6.79 -19.82 -14.27
N LEU A 122 -7.41 -20.75 -14.98
CA LEU A 122 -6.76 -21.55 -16.01
C LEU A 122 -7.15 -21.00 -17.39
N ASP A 123 -6.16 -20.81 -18.28
CA ASP A 123 -6.41 -20.42 -19.67
C ASP A 123 -6.73 -21.64 -20.58
N SER A 124 -7.05 -21.39 -21.85
CA SER A 124 -7.31 -22.44 -22.85
C SER A 124 -6.14 -23.38 -23.13
N ASN A 125 -4.92 -22.97 -22.76
CA ASN A 125 -3.67 -23.66 -22.97
C ASN A 125 -3.24 -24.43 -21.71
N GLY A 126 -4.03 -24.39 -20.63
CA GLY A 126 -3.71 -25.01 -19.34
C GLY A 126 -2.78 -24.19 -18.46
N GLN A 127 -2.45 -22.95 -18.81
CA GLN A 127 -1.58 -22.10 -18.00
C GLN A 127 -2.35 -21.44 -16.87
N ILE A 128 -1.67 -21.25 -15.74
CA ILE A 128 -2.19 -20.49 -14.61
C ILE A 128 -2.04 -18.99 -14.93
N VAL A 129 -3.17 -18.30 -15.02
CA VAL A 129 -3.26 -16.87 -15.31
C VAL A 129 -4.02 -16.14 -14.21
N THR A 130 -3.76 -14.85 -14.05
CA THR A 130 -4.58 -13.97 -13.20
C THR A 130 -5.92 -13.67 -13.86
N ALA A 131 -6.83 -13.01 -13.13
CA ALA A 131 -8.11 -12.52 -13.68
C ALA A 131 -7.95 -11.63 -14.93
N ASN A 132 -6.79 -11.00 -15.11
CA ASN A 132 -6.48 -10.17 -16.28
C ASN A 132 -5.82 -10.94 -17.45
N GLY A 133 -5.64 -12.25 -17.30
CA GLY A 133 -5.01 -13.09 -18.32
C GLY A 133 -3.48 -13.07 -18.32
N PHE A 134 -2.84 -12.49 -17.30
CA PHE A 134 -1.38 -12.51 -17.17
C PHE A 134 -0.90 -13.82 -16.56
N ALA A 135 0.12 -14.44 -17.16
CA ALA A 135 0.63 -15.74 -16.75
C ALA A 135 1.47 -15.64 -15.47
N LEU A 136 1.42 -16.67 -14.64
CA LEU A 136 2.29 -16.82 -13.47
C LEU A 136 3.71 -17.24 -13.91
N GLU A 137 4.74 -16.68 -13.28
CA GLU A 137 6.15 -16.99 -13.53
C GLU A 137 6.77 -17.75 -12.34
N PRO A 138 7.43 -18.90 -12.53
CA PRO A 138 7.57 -19.64 -13.79
C PRO A 138 6.24 -20.23 -14.28
N ALA A 139 6.06 -20.29 -15.60
CA ALA A 139 4.85 -20.82 -16.22
C ALA A 139 4.60 -22.29 -15.82
N VAL A 140 3.47 -22.52 -15.15
CA VAL A 140 2.99 -23.86 -14.81
C VAL A 140 1.82 -24.21 -15.74
N VAL A 141 2.02 -25.24 -16.57
CA VAL A 141 1.00 -25.75 -17.50
C VAL A 141 0.34 -26.97 -16.87
N VAL A 142 -0.92 -26.87 -16.51
CA VAL A 142 -1.73 -27.97 -16.01
C VAL A 142 -2.32 -28.74 -17.21
N PRO A 143 -1.97 -30.02 -17.41
CA PRO A 143 -2.56 -30.85 -18.46
C PRO A 143 -4.07 -31.01 -18.28
N ALA A 144 -4.81 -31.12 -19.39
CA ALA A 144 -6.27 -31.29 -19.37
C ALA A 144 -6.73 -32.60 -18.70
N ASP A 145 -5.85 -33.60 -18.56
CA ASP A 145 -6.13 -34.88 -17.93
C ASP A 145 -6.01 -34.86 -16.39
N ALA A 146 -5.69 -33.70 -15.80
CA ALA A 146 -5.55 -33.52 -14.36
C ALA A 146 -6.91 -33.55 -13.65
N LYS A 147 -7.08 -34.45 -12.67
CA LYS A 147 -8.28 -34.53 -11.82
C LYS A 147 -8.19 -33.67 -10.58
N THR A 148 -7.02 -33.63 -9.94
CA THR A 148 -6.80 -32.84 -8.73
C THR A 148 -5.55 -31.99 -8.92
N PHE A 149 -5.62 -30.74 -8.48
CA PHE A 149 -4.52 -29.80 -8.43
C PHE A 149 -4.19 -29.55 -6.96
N THR A 150 -2.95 -29.80 -6.56
CA THR A 150 -2.50 -29.64 -5.18
C THR A 150 -1.16 -28.92 -5.15
N VAL A 151 -1.08 -27.86 -4.34
CA VAL A 151 0.12 -27.06 -4.17
C VAL A 151 0.65 -27.29 -2.76
N GLY A 152 1.90 -27.73 -2.66
CA GLY A 152 2.61 -27.89 -1.41
C GLY A 152 2.90 -26.56 -0.73
N THR A 153 3.24 -26.60 0.56
CA THR A 153 3.65 -25.41 1.33
C THR A 153 4.99 -24.82 0.88
N ASP A 154 5.76 -25.64 0.15
CA ASP A 154 7.04 -25.35 -0.48
C ASP A 154 6.91 -24.76 -1.90
N GLY A 155 5.68 -24.56 -2.39
CA GLY A 155 5.38 -24.08 -3.74
C GLY A 155 5.31 -25.19 -4.78
N THR A 156 5.56 -26.46 -4.42
CA THR A 156 5.56 -27.57 -5.37
C THR A 156 4.15 -27.84 -5.87
N VAL A 157 3.95 -27.69 -7.18
CA VAL A 157 2.66 -27.94 -7.84
C VAL A 157 2.61 -29.38 -8.32
N SER A 158 1.64 -30.12 -7.80
CA SER A 158 1.41 -31.53 -8.12
C SER A 158 -0.01 -31.77 -8.62
N ILE A 159 -0.15 -32.72 -9.53
CA ILE A 159 -1.45 -33.19 -10.01
C ILE A 159 -1.59 -34.69 -9.86
N THR A 160 -2.84 -35.15 -9.84
CA THR A 160 -3.17 -36.55 -10.11
C THR A 160 -3.90 -36.65 -11.44
N VAL A 161 -3.53 -37.66 -12.24
CA VAL A 161 -4.12 -37.92 -13.56
C VAL A 161 -5.11 -39.08 -13.45
N ALA A 162 -6.17 -39.06 -14.24
CA ALA A 162 -7.12 -40.17 -14.29
C ALA A 162 -6.44 -41.48 -14.71
N GLY A 163 -6.35 -42.45 -13.79
CA GLY A 163 -5.75 -43.77 -14.04
C GLY A 163 -4.43 -44.04 -13.32
N ASN A 164 -3.81 -43.03 -12.70
CA ASN A 164 -2.64 -43.20 -11.83
C ASN A 164 -2.81 -42.40 -10.52
N PRO A 165 -2.90 -43.06 -9.35
CA PRO A 165 -3.04 -42.37 -8.07
C PRO A 165 -1.74 -41.70 -7.58
N ALA A 166 -0.61 -41.88 -8.28
CA ALA A 166 0.65 -41.22 -7.93
C ALA A 166 0.62 -39.73 -8.32
N SER A 167 0.89 -38.85 -7.36
CA SER A 167 1.05 -37.42 -7.61
C SER A 167 2.27 -37.15 -8.50
N GLN A 168 2.04 -36.48 -9.63
CA GLN A 168 3.09 -36.01 -10.54
C GLN A 168 3.35 -34.53 -10.28
N VAL A 169 4.62 -34.16 -10.08
CA VAL A 169 5.03 -32.76 -9.92
C VAL A 169 5.15 -32.13 -11.31
N ILE A 170 4.42 -31.05 -11.56
CA ILE A 170 4.46 -30.33 -12.85
C ILE A 170 5.41 -29.13 -12.81
N GLY A 171 5.62 -28.56 -11.63
CA GLY A 171 6.47 -27.39 -11.47
C GLY A 171 6.57 -26.94 -10.01
N ASN A 172 7.34 -25.90 -9.78
CA ASN A 172 7.46 -25.26 -8.48
C ASN A 172 7.22 -23.75 -8.65
N LEU A 173 6.38 -23.19 -7.80
CA LEU A 173 6.15 -21.76 -7.71
C LEU A 173 7.32 -21.09 -7.01
N GLN A 174 7.75 -19.95 -7.56
CA GLN A 174 8.78 -19.13 -6.95
C GLN A 174 8.17 -17.83 -6.48
N THR A 175 8.51 -17.43 -5.25
CA THR A 175 8.11 -16.13 -4.72
C THR A 175 9.30 -15.18 -4.75
N ALA A 176 9.02 -13.90 -4.99
CA ALA A 176 10.02 -12.85 -4.95
C ALA A 176 9.86 -12.03 -3.67
N ASP A 177 10.95 -11.79 -2.92
CA ASP A 177 10.96 -10.83 -1.82
C ASP A 177 11.78 -9.60 -2.20
N PHE A 178 11.48 -8.48 -1.55
CA PHE A 178 12.18 -7.21 -1.75
C PHE A 178 12.79 -6.75 -0.44
N ILE A 179 13.95 -6.10 -0.53
CA ILE A 179 14.58 -5.45 0.63
C ILE A 179 13.67 -4.32 1.13
N ASN A 180 13.11 -3.54 0.20
CA ASN A 180 12.19 -2.46 0.51
C ASN A 180 10.87 -2.58 -0.30
N PRO A 181 9.85 -3.27 0.23
CA PRO A 181 8.55 -3.38 -0.42
C PRO A 181 7.87 -2.02 -0.66
N ALA A 182 8.12 -1.02 0.20
CA ALA A 182 7.54 0.32 0.04
C ALA A 182 8.06 1.08 -1.19
N GLY A 183 9.18 0.64 -1.78
CA GLY A 183 9.70 1.20 -3.02
C GLY A 183 9.03 0.67 -4.28
N LEU A 184 8.13 -0.33 -4.18
CA LEU A 184 7.44 -0.89 -5.32
C LEU A 184 6.43 0.10 -5.90
N GLN A 185 6.39 0.21 -7.23
CA GLN A 185 5.43 1.06 -7.92
C GLN A 185 4.16 0.27 -8.23
N ALA A 186 3.01 0.75 -7.75
CA ALA A 186 1.73 0.16 -8.10
C ALA A 186 1.31 0.58 -9.53
N MET A 187 1.09 -0.40 -10.40
CA MET A 187 0.59 -0.17 -11.78
C MET A 187 -0.94 -0.18 -11.88
N GLY A 188 -1.64 -0.52 -10.80
CA GLY A 188 -3.06 -0.89 -10.81
C GLY A 188 -3.24 -2.40 -10.88
N ASN A 189 -4.49 -2.87 -10.80
CA ASN A 189 -4.84 -4.30 -10.83
C ASN A 189 -4.09 -5.15 -9.77
N ASN A 190 -3.75 -4.57 -8.63
CA ASN A 190 -2.92 -5.20 -7.58
C ASN A 190 -1.53 -5.67 -8.05
N LEU A 191 -1.02 -5.08 -9.15
CA LEU A 191 0.32 -5.36 -9.67
C LEU A 191 1.32 -4.30 -9.22
N PHE A 192 2.51 -4.78 -8.92
CA PHE A 192 3.66 -3.99 -8.50
C PHE A 192 4.81 -4.18 -9.47
N LEU A 193 5.50 -3.10 -9.81
CA LEU A 193 6.78 -3.13 -10.50
C LEU A 193 7.92 -2.85 -9.53
N GLU A 194 9.05 -3.47 -9.83
CA GLU A 194 10.32 -3.11 -9.19
C GLU A 194 10.78 -1.72 -9.62
N THR A 195 11.44 -1.04 -8.69
CA THR A 195 12.07 0.25 -8.94
C THR A 195 13.48 0.26 -8.36
N ALA A 196 14.25 1.29 -8.67
CA ALA A 196 15.56 1.48 -8.02
C ALA A 196 15.46 1.55 -6.48
N SER A 197 14.31 1.97 -5.94
CA SER A 197 14.06 2.10 -4.50
C SER A 197 13.61 0.80 -3.83
N SER A 198 13.08 -0.17 -4.58
CA SER A 198 12.69 -1.48 -4.01
C SER A 198 13.88 -2.42 -3.83
N GLY A 199 14.93 -2.20 -4.63
CA GLY A 199 16.04 -3.14 -4.80
C GLY A 199 15.67 -4.27 -5.76
N ALA A 200 16.67 -5.09 -6.11
CA ALA A 200 16.49 -6.23 -7.00
C ALA A 200 15.68 -7.35 -6.30
N PRO A 201 14.80 -8.05 -7.04
CA PRO A 201 13.97 -9.12 -6.50
C PRO A 201 14.85 -10.28 -6.04
N GLN A 202 14.62 -10.76 -4.82
CA GLN A 202 15.21 -11.99 -4.30
C GLN A 202 14.22 -13.12 -4.56
N ILE A 203 14.49 -13.93 -5.59
CA ILE A 203 13.63 -15.05 -5.96
C ILE A 203 14.02 -16.27 -5.12
N GLY A 204 13.02 -16.92 -4.53
CA GLY A 204 13.21 -18.08 -3.68
C GLY A 204 12.02 -19.04 -3.71
N THR A 205 12.27 -20.26 -3.22
CA THR A 205 11.21 -21.23 -2.98
C THR A 205 10.45 -20.85 -1.70
N PRO A 206 9.11 -20.85 -1.72
CA PRO A 206 8.30 -20.66 -0.51
C PRO A 206 8.74 -21.57 0.65
N GLY A 207 8.69 -21.04 1.88
CA GLY A 207 9.04 -21.79 3.10
C GLY A 207 10.53 -22.03 3.37
N LEU A 208 11.43 -21.67 2.44
CA LEU A 208 12.88 -21.72 2.64
C LEU A 208 13.45 -20.31 2.90
N ASN A 209 14.61 -20.19 3.54
CA ASN A 209 15.36 -18.92 3.67
C ASN A 209 14.55 -17.70 4.21
N GLY A 210 13.51 -17.93 5.03
CA GLY A 210 12.67 -16.86 5.58
C GLY A 210 11.56 -16.36 4.65
N PHE A 211 11.38 -16.99 3.49
CA PHE A 211 10.22 -16.77 2.62
C PHE A 211 8.96 -17.35 3.26
N GLY A 212 7.81 -16.72 2.99
CA GLY A 212 6.51 -17.20 3.42
C GLY A 212 6.16 -18.54 2.78
N THR A 213 5.29 -19.31 3.43
CA THR A 213 4.77 -20.57 2.89
C THR A 213 3.58 -20.30 1.99
N THR A 214 3.42 -21.06 0.91
CA THR A 214 2.21 -21.02 0.08
C THR A 214 1.10 -21.84 0.74
N LEU A 215 -0.10 -21.27 0.81
CA LEU A 215 -1.30 -21.94 1.28
C LEU A 215 -2.28 -22.01 0.13
N GLN A 216 -2.64 -23.23 -0.26
CA GLN A 216 -3.67 -23.46 -1.26
C GLN A 216 -5.07 -23.21 -0.67
N GLN A 217 -6.05 -23.00 -1.54
CA GLN A 217 -7.47 -22.83 -1.19
C GLN A 217 -7.75 -21.65 -0.26
N THR A 218 -6.84 -20.68 -0.25
CA THR A 218 -6.82 -19.56 0.67
C THR A 218 -6.46 -18.32 -0.11
N LEU A 219 -7.11 -17.19 0.20
CA LEU A 219 -6.78 -15.87 -0.32
C LEU A 219 -6.37 -14.95 0.84
N GLU A 220 -5.40 -14.08 0.56
CA GLU A 220 -5.05 -12.99 1.47
C GLU A 220 -6.05 -11.84 1.29
N THR A 221 -6.76 -11.46 2.35
CA THR A 221 -7.65 -10.29 2.34
C THR A 221 -6.84 -9.00 2.44
N SER A 222 -7.49 -7.88 2.14
CA SER A 222 -6.95 -6.56 2.46
C SER A 222 -6.52 -6.48 3.94
N ASN A 223 -5.43 -5.77 4.21
CA ASN A 223 -5.00 -5.46 5.59
C ASN A 223 -5.66 -4.19 6.15
N VAL A 224 -6.72 -3.71 5.50
CA VAL A 224 -7.49 -2.54 5.91
C VAL A 224 -8.57 -2.94 6.92
N SER A 225 -8.59 -2.27 8.07
CA SER A 225 -9.68 -2.37 9.04
C SER A 225 -10.73 -1.29 8.78
N THR A 226 -11.95 -1.69 8.41
CA THR A 226 -13.05 -0.74 8.12
C THR A 226 -13.36 0.17 9.30
N VAL A 227 -13.32 -0.36 10.52
CA VAL A 227 -13.63 0.39 11.75
C VAL A 227 -12.56 1.45 11.99
N GLU A 228 -11.28 1.10 11.87
CA GLU A 228 -10.17 2.05 12.05
C GLU A 228 -10.18 3.14 10.97
N GLU A 229 -10.38 2.76 9.71
CA GLU A 229 -10.45 3.74 8.61
C GLU A 229 -11.68 4.65 8.73
N MET A 230 -12.83 4.16 9.20
CA MET A 230 -14.00 5.03 9.47
C MET A 230 -13.74 6.01 10.62
N VAL A 231 -13.07 5.58 11.69
CA VAL A 231 -12.68 6.49 12.78
C VAL A 231 -11.70 7.54 12.25
N ASN A 232 -10.69 7.13 11.48
CA ASN A 232 -9.74 8.04 10.85
C ASN A 232 -10.42 9.00 9.87
N MET A 233 -11.43 8.54 9.13
CA MET A 233 -12.22 9.39 8.24
C MET A 233 -12.95 10.46 9.03
N ILE A 234 -13.62 10.10 10.13
CA ILE A 234 -14.35 11.04 10.98
C ILE A 234 -13.39 12.06 11.61
N THR A 235 -12.24 11.64 12.14
CA THR A 235 -11.27 12.56 12.74
C THR A 235 -10.69 13.52 11.69
N THR A 236 -10.40 13.01 10.49
CA THR A 236 -9.89 13.81 9.36
C THR A 236 -10.95 14.80 8.86
N GLN A 237 -12.22 14.39 8.75
CA GLN A 237 -13.34 15.27 8.40
C GLN A 237 -13.51 16.38 9.45
N ARG A 238 -13.46 16.06 10.74
CA ARG A 238 -13.50 17.06 11.82
C ARG A 238 -12.31 18.03 11.74
N ALA A 239 -11.11 17.54 11.44
CA ALA A 239 -9.95 18.40 11.24
C ALA A 239 -10.13 19.33 10.02
N TYR A 240 -10.71 18.83 8.93
CA TYR A 240 -11.04 19.62 7.74
C TYR A 240 -12.08 20.70 8.05
N GLU A 241 -13.16 20.36 8.78
CA GLU A 241 -14.19 21.32 9.25
C GLU A 241 -13.59 22.40 10.16
N MET A 242 -12.70 22.03 11.08
CA MET A 242 -12.03 23.00 11.94
C MET A 242 -11.12 23.94 11.15
N ASN A 243 -10.35 23.43 10.20
CA ASN A 243 -9.48 24.26 9.34
C ASN A 243 -10.30 25.21 8.45
N SER A 244 -11.44 24.78 7.91
CA SER A 244 -12.32 25.66 7.12
C SER A 244 -12.95 26.75 7.99
N LYS A 245 -13.26 26.43 9.25
CA LYS A 245 -13.74 27.42 10.21
C LYS A 245 -12.69 28.51 10.47
N VAL A 246 -11.41 28.15 10.59
CA VAL A 246 -10.30 29.12 10.74
C VAL A 246 -10.20 30.08 9.55
N ILE A 247 -10.44 29.59 8.32
CA ILE A 247 -10.49 30.47 7.14
C ILE A 247 -11.70 31.41 7.22
N SER A 248 -12.87 30.88 7.56
CA SER A 248 -14.08 31.70 7.67
C SER A 248 -13.96 32.80 8.73
N THR A 249 -13.29 32.53 9.85
CA THR A 249 -13.06 33.53 10.91
C THR A 249 -12.01 34.56 10.48
N ALA A 250 -10.98 34.15 9.75
CA ALA A 250 -10.02 35.08 9.15
C ALA A 250 -10.70 36.02 8.13
N ASP A 251 -11.60 35.49 7.30
CA ASP A 251 -12.38 36.28 6.34
C ASP A 251 -13.36 37.23 7.03
N GLN A 252 -14.02 36.79 8.09
CA GLN A 252 -14.88 37.65 8.91
C GLN A 252 -14.10 38.82 9.52
N MET A 253 -12.88 38.57 10.03
CA MET A 253 -12.00 39.61 10.56
C MET A 253 -11.55 40.58 9.46
N LEU A 254 -11.24 40.09 8.26
CA LEU A 254 -10.92 40.94 7.11
C LEU A 254 -12.11 41.83 6.71
N SER A 255 -13.30 41.24 6.61
CA SER A 255 -14.53 41.97 6.31
C SER A 255 -14.81 43.06 7.35
N PHE A 256 -14.66 42.74 8.65
CA PHE A 256 -14.83 43.69 9.74
C PHE A 256 -13.87 44.88 9.61
N VAL A 257 -12.59 44.61 9.31
CA VAL A 257 -11.59 45.66 9.09
C VAL A 257 -11.95 46.51 7.87
N THR A 258 -12.39 45.92 6.75
CA THR A 258 -12.74 46.70 5.55
C THR A 258 -14.03 47.52 5.66
N GLN A 259 -14.93 47.17 6.59
CA GLN A 259 -16.23 47.84 6.76
C GLN A 259 -16.24 48.88 7.88
N ASN A 260 -15.38 48.74 8.90
CA ASN A 260 -15.39 49.61 10.09
C ASN A 260 -14.13 50.49 10.24
N LEU A 261 -13.16 50.38 9.34
CA LEU A 261 -12.01 51.29 9.19
C LEU A 261 -12.06 51.92 7.80
#